data_AF-A0A925U5M2-F1
#
_entry.id   AF-A0A925U5M2-F1
#
_cell.length_a   1.000
_cell.length_b   1.000
_cell.length_c   1.000
_cell.angle_alpha   90.00
_cell.angle_beta   90.00
_cell.angle_gamma   90.00
#
_symmetry.space_group_name_H-M   'P 1'
#
loop_
_entity.id
_entity.type
_entity.pdbx_description
1 polymer ?
#
loop_
_entity_poly.entity_id
_entity_poly.type
_entity_poly.pdbx_seq_one_letter_code
_entity_poly.pdbx_strand_id
1 'polypeptide(L)'
;MIDNLNWEAASVFIAFFALVTVLGFVASRWKAGDLNQLHEWGLGGRRFGPWVTWFLLGGDLYTAYTVIAVPALVYAVGAFGFFAIPYTILIYPLLFAVFPRMWSVCRERGYLTAGDFVLGRFGNRWLALAVAITGLVATMPYIALQLVGMEKVIEAMGFRGQGIWAHAPLTIAFAILALYTYRSGLRAPAMIAFVKDIMIYIFVIAAVIVIPIKLGGYGAIFDSAGAAFEAKGGNTGLLLNEAQVWPYITLAVGSAMALFLYPHSLTGILAASGPDAIRRNAIALPAYSIILAMIALLGLMGHAAGLKLSNPQDVVPQLFLKFFP
;
A
#
# COMPACT_ATOMS: atom_id res chain seq x y z
N MET A 1 -28.20 13.59 1.81
CA MET A 1 -26.98 12.77 2.06
C MET A 1 -26.80 11.68 1.00
N ILE A 2 -27.85 11.33 0.24
CA ILE A 2 -27.88 10.17 -0.67
C ILE A 2 -28.37 10.57 -2.09
N ASP A 3 -28.73 11.84 -2.30
CA ASP A 3 -29.46 12.28 -3.50
C ASP A 3 -28.62 12.26 -4.79
N ASN A 4 -27.29 12.11 -4.68
CA ASN A 4 -26.36 11.91 -5.81
C ASN A 4 -25.51 10.64 -5.61
N LEU A 5 -25.98 9.68 -4.82
CA LEU A 5 -25.22 8.47 -4.55
C LEU A 5 -25.19 7.59 -5.81
N ASN A 6 -23.99 7.21 -6.26
CA ASN A 6 -23.86 6.16 -7.25
C ASN A 6 -24.22 4.83 -6.56
N TRP A 7 -25.48 4.40 -6.73
CA TRP A 7 -26.02 3.21 -6.08
C TRP A 7 -25.32 1.92 -6.48
N GLU A 8 -24.82 1.83 -7.71
CA GLU A 8 -24.06 0.67 -8.18
C GLU A 8 -22.72 0.58 -7.45
N ALA A 9 -21.95 1.67 -7.46
CA ALA A 9 -20.67 1.76 -6.76
C ALA A 9 -20.83 1.56 -5.24
N ALA A 10 -21.86 2.15 -4.64
CA ALA A 10 -22.14 2.00 -3.22
C ALA A 10 -22.54 0.57 -2.85
N SER A 11 -23.33 -0.11 -3.69
CA SER A 11 -23.72 -1.50 -3.47
C SER A 11 -22.52 -2.44 -3.54
N VAL A 12 -21.65 -2.24 -4.54
CA VAL A 12 -20.39 -3.00 -4.68
C VAL A 12 -19.48 -2.74 -3.47
N PHE A 13 -19.34 -1.49 -3.05
CA PHE A 13 -18.56 -1.12 -1.87
C PHE A 13 -19.09 -1.80 -0.61
N ILE A 14 -20.40 -1.73 -0.34
CA ILE A 14 -21.02 -2.35 0.83
C ILE A 14 -20.86 -3.87 0.79
N ALA A 15 -21.01 -4.50 -0.38
CA ALA A 15 -20.84 -5.95 -0.52
C ALA A 15 -19.41 -6.39 -0.17
N PHE A 16 -18.39 -5.74 -0.74
CA PHE A 16 -16.99 -6.05 -0.41
C PHE A 16 -16.62 -5.68 1.01
N PHE A 17 -17.14 -4.56 1.53
CA PHE A 17 -16.93 -4.13 2.91
C PHE A 17 -17.50 -5.16 3.90
N ALA A 18 -18.71 -5.67 3.64
CA ALA A 18 -19.32 -6.73 4.43
C ALA A 18 -18.51 -8.04 4.34
N LEU A 19 -18.07 -8.44 3.14
CA LEU A 19 -17.22 -9.61 2.94
C LEU A 19 -15.93 -9.52 3.76
N VAL A 20 -15.21 -8.39 3.64
CA VAL A 20 -13.96 -8.15 4.38
C VAL A 20 -14.19 -8.13 5.89
N THR A 21 -15.31 -7.54 6.34
CA THR A 21 -15.69 -7.53 7.75
C THR A 21 -15.91 -8.94 8.28
N VAL A 22 -16.70 -9.77 7.57
CA VAL A 22 -16.93 -11.18 7.93
C VAL A 22 -15.61 -11.95 7.97
N LEU A 23 -14.75 -11.79 6.97
CA LEU A 23 -13.43 -12.43 6.94
C LEU A 23 -12.56 -11.98 8.12
N GLY A 24 -12.58 -10.70 8.49
CA GLY A 24 -11.84 -10.17 9.64
C GLY A 24 -12.23 -10.83 10.96
N PHE A 25 -13.52 -11.06 11.20
CA PHE A 25 -13.99 -11.77 12.40
C PHE A 25 -13.74 -13.28 12.34
N VAL A 26 -13.99 -13.91 11.19
CA VAL A 26 -13.76 -15.35 10.98
C VAL A 26 -12.27 -15.70 11.08
N ALA A 27 -11.39 -14.76 10.75
CA ALA A 27 -9.94 -14.95 10.81
C ALA A 27 -9.42 -15.35 12.19
N SER A 28 -10.10 -14.97 13.28
CA SER A 28 -9.77 -15.43 14.63
C SER A 28 -9.78 -16.97 14.77
N ARG A 29 -10.59 -17.67 13.96
CA ARG A 29 -10.71 -19.14 13.97
C ARG A 29 -9.75 -19.81 12.99
N TRP A 30 -9.16 -19.08 12.05
CA TRP A 30 -8.26 -19.63 11.04
C TRP A 30 -6.84 -19.79 11.60
N LYS A 31 -6.28 -21.01 11.53
CA LYS A 31 -5.01 -21.34 12.20
C LYS A 31 -5.03 -20.86 13.67
N ALA A 32 -6.11 -21.20 14.38
CA ALA A 32 -6.36 -20.72 15.74
C ALA A 32 -5.20 -21.04 16.71
N GLY A 33 -5.06 -20.20 17.72
CA GLY A 33 -4.12 -20.31 18.84
C GLY A 33 -4.66 -19.52 20.03
N ASP A 34 -3.94 -19.54 21.14
CA ASP A 34 -4.30 -18.73 22.30
C ASP A 34 -3.96 -17.26 22.06
N LEU A 35 -4.97 -16.46 21.70
CA LEU A 35 -4.83 -15.05 21.37
C LEU A 35 -4.51 -14.16 22.57
N ASN A 36 -4.50 -14.70 23.80
CA ASN A 36 -3.95 -14.00 24.97
C ASN A 36 -2.42 -13.90 24.90
N GLN A 37 -1.77 -14.73 24.07
CA GLN A 37 -0.33 -14.70 23.88
C GLN A 37 0.04 -13.72 22.76
N LEU A 38 0.90 -12.74 23.10
CA LEU A 38 1.29 -11.66 22.17
C LEU A 38 1.88 -12.16 20.85
N HIS A 39 2.60 -13.29 20.86
CA HIS A 39 3.16 -13.86 19.63
C HIS A 39 2.09 -14.50 18.73
N GLU A 40 1.01 -15.02 19.32
CA GLU A 40 -0.12 -15.56 18.59
C GLU A 40 -1.01 -14.45 18.03
N TRP A 41 -1.27 -13.42 18.83
CA TRP A 41 -2.03 -12.25 18.40
C TRP A 41 -1.26 -11.40 17.38
N GLY A 42 -0.02 -11.03 17.70
CA GLY A 42 0.79 -10.08 16.91
C GLY A 42 1.50 -10.68 15.71
N LEU A 43 1.85 -11.98 15.73
CA LEU A 43 2.61 -12.63 14.65
C LEU A 43 1.90 -13.85 14.04
N GLY A 44 0.63 -14.11 14.39
CA GLY A 44 -0.10 -15.29 13.91
C GLY A 44 0.56 -16.62 14.29
N GLY A 45 1.35 -16.64 15.37
CA GLY A 45 2.14 -17.79 15.79
C GLY A 45 3.31 -18.12 14.87
N ARG A 46 3.68 -17.22 13.94
CA ARG A 46 4.68 -17.45 12.88
C ARG A 46 4.33 -18.66 12.01
N ARG A 47 3.06 -18.76 11.58
CA ARG A 47 2.52 -19.91 10.83
C ARG A 47 2.16 -19.59 9.38
N PHE A 48 2.52 -18.41 8.89
CA PHE A 48 2.21 -17.97 7.54
C PHE A 48 3.25 -18.50 6.56
N GLY A 49 2.82 -19.45 5.73
CA GLY A 49 3.66 -19.99 4.66
C GLY A 49 3.91 -18.96 3.55
N PRO A 50 4.73 -19.31 2.55
CA PRO A 50 5.17 -18.36 1.52
C PRO A 50 4.03 -17.59 0.85
N TRP A 51 2.94 -18.27 0.49
CA TRP A 51 1.76 -17.64 -0.15
C TRP A 51 1.02 -16.67 0.76
N VAL A 52 0.76 -17.06 2.02
CA VAL A 52 0.08 -16.17 2.99
C VAL A 52 0.95 -14.96 3.28
N THR A 53 2.26 -15.17 3.47
CA THR A 53 3.19 -14.07 3.68
C THR A 53 3.26 -13.15 2.45
N TRP A 54 3.11 -13.69 1.24
CA TRP A 54 3.17 -12.90 0.00
C TRP A 54 1.96 -12.01 -0.18
N PHE A 55 0.76 -12.54 0.08
CA PHE A 55 -0.44 -11.70 0.15
C PHE A 55 -0.38 -10.74 1.35
N LEU A 56 0.08 -11.17 2.52
CA LEU A 56 0.17 -10.26 3.67
C LEU A 56 1.15 -9.10 3.39
N LEU A 57 2.37 -9.38 2.92
CA LEU A 57 3.38 -8.36 2.62
C LEU A 57 3.01 -7.53 1.39
N GLY A 58 2.52 -8.15 0.32
CA GLY A 58 1.98 -7.42 -0.82
C GLY A 58 0.85 -6.52 -0.39
N GLY A 59 -0.09 -7.05 0.38
CA GLY A 59 -1.24 -6.33 0.83
C GLY A 59 -0.94 -5.16 1.78
N ASP A 60 0.07 -5.31 2.61
CA ASP A 60 0.52 -4.31 3.58
C ASP A 60 1.37 -3.21 2.93
N LEU A 61 2.19 -3.55 1.92
CA LEU A 61 3.06 -2.60 1.25
C LEU A 61 2.33 -1.82 0.14
N TYR A 62 1.39 -2.46 -0.57
CA TYR A 62 0.65 -1.89 -1.70
C TYR A 62 -0.76 -1.48 -1.25
N THR A 63 -0.84 -0.22 -0.83
CA THR A 63 -1.99 0.37 -0.15
C THR A 63 -2.67 1.45 -1.00
N ALA A 64 -3.70 2.11 -0.45
CA ALA A 64 -4.37 3.23 -1.14
C ALA A 64 -3.38 4.33 -1.54
N TYR A 65 -2.31 4.53 -0.76
CA TYR A 65 -1.18 5.40 -1.14
C TYR A 65 -0.61 5.06 -2.52
N THR A 66 -0.33 3.79 -2.79
CA THR A 66 0.27 3.38 -4.06
C THR A 66 -0.67 3.64 -5.24
N VAL A 67 -1.98 3.51 -5.03
CA VAL A 67 -3.01 3.72 -6.06
C VAL A 67 -3.28 5.20 -6.30
N ILE A 68 -3.18 6.05 -5.28
CA ILE A 68 -3.57 7.47 -5.37
C ILE A 68 -2.33 8.37 -5.53
N ALA A 69 -1.37 8.27 -4.63
CA ALA A 69 -0.28 9.24 -4.54
C ALA A 69 0.80 9.05 -5.60
N VAL A 70 1.12 7.80 -5.97
CA VAL A 70 2.15 7.54 -7.00
C VAL A 70 1.69 8.05 -8.37
N PRO A 71 0.47 7.71 -8.87
CA PRO A 71 -0.03 8.29 -10.11
C PRO A 71 -0.22 9.80 -10.04
N ALA A 72 -0.63 10.34 -8.89
CA ALA A 72 -0.74 11.78 -8.70
C ALA A 72 0.61 12.48 -8.84
N LEU A 73 1.67 11.90 -8.30
CA LEU A 73 3.03 12.41 -8.45
C LEU A 73 3.50 12.31 -9.91
N VAL A 74 3.22 11.19 -10.58
CA VAL A 74 3.53 11.04 -12.02
C VAL A 74 2.75 12.04 -12.86
N TYR A 75 1.47 12.27 -12.58
CA TYR A 75 0.67 13.31 -13.26
C TYR A 75 1.27 14.71 -13.03
N ALA A 76 1.77 14.97 -11.83
CA ALA A 76 2.32 16.27 -11.46
C ALA A 76 3.71 16.55 -12.06
N VAL A 77 4.63 15.58 -12.03
CA VAL A 77 6.06 15.80 -12.37
C VAL A 77 6.67 14.77 -13.32
N GLY A 78 5.90 13.78 -13.78
CA GLY A 78 6.34 12.79 -14.76
C GLY A 78 7.31 11.76 -14.18
N ALA A 79 8.46 11.56 -14.84
CA ALA A 79 9.44 10.51 -14.56
C ALA A 79 9.88 10.43 -13.10
N PHE A 80 9.97 11.58 -12.42
CA PHE A 80 10.37 11.61 -11.00
C PHE A 80 9.42 10.79 -10.11
N GLY A 81 8.12 10.73 -10.44
CA GLY A 81 7.14 9.93 -9.70
C GLY A 81 7.38 8.42 -9.76
N PHE A 82 8.15 7.93 -10.74
CA PHE A 82 8.50 6.52 -10.88
C PHE A 82 9.57 6.06 -9.87
N PHE A 83 10.07 6.93 -8.97
CA PHE A 83 11.04 6.55 -7.92
C PHE A 83 10.55 5.39 -7.05
N ALA A 84 9.24 5.20 -7.00
CA ALA A 84 8.61 4.12 -6.26
C ALA A 84 9.03 2.72 -6.75
N ILE A 85 9.35 2.57 -8.03
CA ILE A 85 9.67 1.27 -8.63
C ILE A 85 11.10 0.85 -8.28
N PRO A 86 12.17 1.66 -8.52
CA PRO A 86 13.52 1.25 -8.17
C PRO A 86 13.68 0.91 -6.69
N TYR A 87 13.06 1.65 -5.77
CA TYR A 87 13.23 1.33 -4.34
C TYR A 87 12.67 -0.05 -3.99
N THR A 88 11.52 -0.43 -4.56
CA THR A 88 10.93 -1.77 -4.32
C THR A 88 11.84 -2.87 -4.89
N ILE A 89 12.47 -2.64 -6.04
CA ILE A 89 13.41 -3.61 -6.63
C ILE A 89 14.68 -3.73 -5.78
N LEU A 90 15.23 -2.60 -5.31
CA LEU A 90 16.47 -2.55 -4.53
C LEU A 90 16.34 -3.23 -3.16
N ILE A 91 15.16 -3.19 -2.54
CA ILE A 91 14.96 -3.75 -1.19
C ILE A 91 14.83 -5.28 -1.22
N TYR A 92 14.39 -5.91 -2.32
CA TYR A 92 14.16 -7.36 -2.34
C TYR A 92 15.43 -8.21 -2.21
N PRO A 93 16.59 -7.87 -2.81
CA PRO A 93 17.85 -8.54 -2.49
C PRO A 93 18.22 -8.46 -1.01
N LEU A 94 17.97 -7.33 -0.36
CA LEU A 94 18.18 -7.17 1.08
C LEU A 94 17.20 -8.03 1.87
N LEU A 95 15.92 -8.06 1.46
CA LEU A 95 14.90 -8.95 2.00
C LEU A 95 15.30 -10.42 1.87
N PHE A 96 15.92 -10.81 0.76
CA PHE A 96 16.37 -12.18 0.54
C PHE A 96 17.58 -12.55 1.40
N ALA A 97 18.55 -11.63 1.57
CA ALA A 97 19.82 -11.93 2.21
C ALA A 97 19.81 -11.71 3.74
N VAL A 98 19.17 -10.65 4.22
CA VAL A 98 19.30 -10.17 5.61
C VAL A 98 18.15 -10.62 6.50
N PHE A 99 16.92 -10.46 6.02
CA PHE A 99 15.72 -10.71 6.83
C PHE A 99 15.52 -12.18 7.25
N PRO A 100 15.94 -13.21 6.49
CA PRO A 100 15.85 -14.59 6.97
C PRO A 100 16.73 -14.84 8.20
N ARG A 101 17.90 -14.19 8.28
CA ARG A 101 18.79 -14.28 9.46
C ARG A 101 18.18 -13.56 10.66
N MET A 102 17.66 -12.36 10.45
CA MET A 102 16.98 -11.61 11.50
C MET A 102 15.77 -12.38 12.04
N TRP A 103 14.97 -12.99 11.15
CA TRP A 103 13.83 -13.81 11.54
C TRP A 103 14.23 -14.98 12.43
N SER A 104 15.31 -15.70 12.11
CA SER A 104 15.80 -16.82 12.94
C SER A 104 16.17 -16.34 14.35
N VAL A 105 16.90 -15.24 14.46
CA VAL A 105 17.26 -14.65 15.76
C VAL A 105 16.02 -14.24 16.55
N CYS A 106 15.05 -13.58 15.90
CA CYS A 106 13.80 -13.19 16.56
C CYS A 106 12.99 -14.40 17.03
N ARG A 107 12.99 -15.50 16.26
CA ARG A 107 12.29 -16.73 16.63
C ARG A 107 12.96 -17.42 17.82
N GLU A 108 14.28 -17.58 17.80
CA GLU A 108 15.03 -18.24 18.88
C GLU A 108 14.96 -17.47 20.20
N ARG A 109 14.95 -16.14 20.12
CA ARG A 109 14.94 -15.26 21.30
C ARG A 109 13.55 -14.79 21.72
N GLY A 110 12.51 -15.13 20.96
CA GLY A 110 11.13 -14.71 21.24
C GLY A 110 10.84 -13.22 20.99
N TYR A 111 11.65 -12.52 20.20
CA TYR A 111 11.45 -11.09 19.90
C TYR A 111 10.23 -10.87 19.00
N LEU A 112 9.40 -9.91 19.35
CA LEU A 112 8.15 -9.61 18.64
C LEU A 112 8.24 -8.35 17.79
N THR A 113 9.09 -7.40 18.19
CA THR A 113 9.20 -6.07 17.57
C THR A 113 10.63 -5.74 17.15
N ALA A 114 10.78 -4.68 16.34
CA ALA A 114 12.10 -4.10 16.03
C ALA A 114 12.84 -3.67 17.32
N GLY A 115 12.11 -3.11 18.27
CA GLY A 115 12.64 -2.69 19.57
C GLY A 115 13.22 -3.86 20.37
N ASP A 116 12.52 -5.00 20.40
CA ASP A 116 13.00 -6.22 21.07
C ASP A 116 14.30 -6.73 20.44
N PHE A 117 14.37 -6.75 19.11
CA PHE A 117 15.58 -7.15 18.40
C PHE A 117 16.76 -6.23 18.74
N VAL A 118 16.54 -4.92 18.75
CA VAL A 118 17.56 -3.92 19.09
C VAL A 118 18.01 -4.06 20.54
N LEU A 119 17.08 -4.20 21.49
CA LEU A 119 17.41 -4.44 22.89
C LEU A 119 18.23 -5.71 23.06
N GLY A 120 17.80 -6.80 22.42
CA GLY A 120 18.46 -8.09 22.47
C GLY A 120 19.85 -8.11 21.82
N ARG A 121 20.06 -7.33 20.76
CA ARG A 121 21.33 -7.30 20.01
C ARG A 121 22.36 -6.36 20.63
N PHE A 122 21.94 -5.24 21.20
CA PHE A 122 22.81 -4.17 21.68
C PHE A 122 22.79 -3.98 23.19
N GLY A 123 21.84 -4.58 23.92
CA GLY A 123 21.72 -4.44 25.38
C GLY A 123 21.33 -3.04 25.85
N ASN A 124 20.97 -2.12 24.94
CA ASN A 124 20.70 -0.72 25.25
C ASN A 124 19.20 -0.39 25.17
N ARG A 125 18.59 -0.12 26.34
CA ARG A 125 17.17 0.21 26.48
C ARG A 125 16.80 1.55 25.84
N TRP A 126 17.71 2.52 25.84
CA TRP A 126 17.47 3.82 25.23
C TRP A 126 17.49 3.74 23.71
N LEU A 127 18.38 2.92 23.14
CA LEU A 127 18.38 2.66 21.70
C LEU A 127 17.09 1.94 21.27
N ALA A 128 16.66 0.92 22.03
CA ALA A 128 15.40 0.24 21.77
C ALA A 128 14.20 1.19 21.86
N LEU A 129 14.16 2.07 22.86
CA LEU A 129 13.13 3.10 23.00
C LEU A 129 13.16 4.08 21.81
N ALA A 130 14.33 4.55 21.40
CA ALA A 130 14.49 5.44 20.26
C ALA A 130 13.96 4.80 18.96
N VAL A 131 14.27 3.52 18.72
CA VAL A 131 13.75 2.77 17.56
C VAL A 131 12.23 2.59 17.64
N ALA A 132 11.70 2.26 18.82
CA ALA A 132 10.26 2.10 19.01
C ALA A 132 9.49 3.41 18.80
N ILE A 133 9.97 4.53 19.38
CA ILE A 133 9.36 5.86 19.20
C ILE A 133 9.45 6.29 17.74
N THR A 134 10.61 6.12 17.10
CA THR A 134 10.79 6.47 15.69
C THR A 134 9.83 5.69 14.80
N GLY A 135 9.72 4.37 15.02
CA GLY A 135 8.78 3.52 14.30
C GLY A 135 7.32 3.96 14.51
N LEU A 136 6.93 4.29 15.74
CA LEU A 136 5.59 4.76 16.07
C LEU A 136 5.27 6.08 15.36
N VAL A 137 6.16 7.08 15.49
CA VAL A 137 5.99 8.39 14.85
C VAL A 137 5.97 8.26 13.33
N ALA A 138 6.84 7.43 12.74
CA ALA A 138 6.87 7.22 11.29
C ALA A 138 5.58 6.57 10.77
N THR A 139 4.92 5.71 11.56
CA THR A 139 3.65 5.10 11.17
C THR A 139 2.45 6.05 11.23
N MET A 140 2.51 7.14 12.01
CA MET A 140 1.36 8.06 12.15
C MET A 140 0.99 8.74 10.82
N PRO A 141 1.93 9.38 10.07
CA PRO A 141 1.62 9.93 8.75
C PRO A 141 1.14 8.86 7.77
N TYR A 142 1.69 7.64 7.86
CA TYR A 142 1.29 6.53 7.00
C TYR A 142 -0.18 6.18 7.20
N ILE A 143 -0.63 6.05 8.46
CA ILE A 143 -2.04 5.79 8.81
C ILE A 143 -2.93 6.94 8.34
N ALA A 144 -2.52 8.19 8.58
CA ALA A 144 -3.29 9.37 8.16
C ALA A 144 -3.52 9.38 6.64
N LEU A 145 -2.50 9.01 5.86
CA LEU A 145 -2.58 8.96 4.40
C LEU A 145 -3.56 7.90 3.89
N GLN A 146 -3.68 6.76 4.59
CA GLN A 146 -4.69 5.75 4.25
C GLN A 146 -6.12 6.27 4.48
N LEU A 147 -6.33 7.04 5.55
CA LEU A 147 -7.63 7.64 5.87
C LEU A 147 -8.05 8.66 4.81
N VAL A 148 -7.10 9.51 4.36
CA VAL A 148 -7.34 10.45 3.25
C VAL A 148 -7.71 9.70 1.96
N GLY A 149 -7.05 8.58 1.68
CA GLY A 149 -7.39 7.74 0.52
C GLY A 149 -8.83 7.21 0.58
N MET A 150 -9.27 6.73 1.75
CA MET A 150 -10.65 6.29 1.96
C MET A 150 -11.67 7.43 1.84
N GLU A 151 -11.35 8.60 2.40
CA GLU A 151 -12.20 9.79 2.31
C GLU A 151 -12.46 10.18 0.84
N LYS A 152 -11.40 10.20 0.01
CA LYS A 152 -11.52 10.51 -1.42
C LYS A 152 -12.41 9.51 -2.17
N VAL A 153 -12.33 8.23 -1.83
CA VAL A 153 -13.20 7.20 -2.43
C VAL A 153 -14.66 7.38 -2.00
N ILE A 154 -14.91 7.70 -0.72
CA ILE A 154 -16.25 7.98 -0.19
C ILE A 154 -16.85 9.23 -0.87
N GLU A 155 -16.07 10.30 -1.01
CA GLU A 155 -16.46 11.51 -1.72
C GLU A 155 -16.81 11.21 -3.18
N ALA A 156 -16.00 10.40 -3.87
CA ALA A 156 -16.23 10.01 -5.26
C ALA A 156 -17.51 9.18 -5.47
N MET A 157 -17.94 8.39 -4.47
CA MET A 157 -19.20 7.65 -4.51
C MET A 157 -20.45 8.55 -4.34
N GLY A 158 -20.26 9.84 -4.03
CA GLY A 158 -21.35 10.80 -3.85
C GLY A 158 -21.79 10.98 -2.39
N PHE A 159 -21.08 10.38 -1.42
CA PHE A 159 -21.29 10.66 -0.01
C PHE A 159 -20.71 12.03 0.34
N ARG A 160 -21.58 13.05 0.38
CA ARG A 160 -21.28 14.38 0.88
C ARG A 160 -22.01 14.61 2.19
N GLY A 161 -21.43 14.15 3.29
CA GLY A 161 -21.93 14.53 4.62
C GLY A 161 -21.53 15.97 4.96
N GLN A 162 -22.32 16.64 5.80
CA GLN A 162 -22.02 17.98 6.30
C GLN A 162 -21.75 17.92 7.81
N GLY A 163 -20.78 18.71 8.30
CA GLY A 163 -20.41 18.74 9.72
C GLY A 163 -19.86 17.39 10.22
N ILE A 164 -20.21 17.00 11.45
CA ILE A 164 -19.71 15.77 12.11
C ILE A 164 -20.10 14.50 11.32
N TRP A 165 -21.19 14.55 10.56
CA TRP A 165 -21.67 13.42 9.75
C TRP A 165 -20.87 13.19 8.46
N ALA A 166 -20.01 14.14 8.07
CA ALA A 166 -19.09 13.97 6.93
C ALA A 166 -18.14 12.77 7.13
N HIS A 167 -17.70 12.55 8.36
CA HIS A 167 -16.72 11.50 8.68
C HIS A 167 -17.36 10.21 9.18
N ALA A 168 -18.69 10.14 9.31
CA ALA A 168 -19.36 8.97 9.88
C ALA A 168 -19.03 7.64 9.17
N PRO A 169 -19.00 7.54 7.83
CA PRO A 169 -18.62 6.30 7.15
C PRO A 169 -17.18 5.88 7.44
N LEU A 170 -16.26 6.85 7.49
CA LEU A 170 -14.85 6.62 7.81
C LEU A 170 -14.70 6.15 9.26
N THR A 171 -15.39 6.80 10.21
CA THR A 171 -15.38 6.43 11.63
C THR A 171 -15.93 5.02 11.84
N ILE A 172 -17.04 4.66 11.19
CA ILE A 172 -17.62 3.31 11.26
C ILE A 172 -16.64 2.27 10.69
N ALA A 173 -16.06 2.54 9.51
CA ALA A 173 -15.10 1.64 8.89
C ALA A 173 -13.86 1.43 9.76
N PHE A 174 -13.33 2.50 10.35
CA PHE A 174 -12.21 2.45 11.27
C PHE A 174 -12.55 1.70 12.57
N ALA A 175 -13.73 1.93 13.15
CA ALA A 175 -14.17 1.24 14.36
C ALA A 175 -14.31 -0.27 14.13
N ILE A 176 -14.87 -0.69 12.99
CA ILE A 176 -14.97 -2.10 12.60
C ILE A 176 -13.57 -2.71 12.42
N LEU A 177 -12.69 -2.02 11.69
CA LEU A 177 -11.28 -2.40 11.52
C LEU A 177 -10.58 -2.60 12.87
N ALA A 178 -10.71 -1.63 13.77
CA ALA A 178 -10.12 -1.69 15.10
C ALA A 178 -10.65 -2.88 15.91
N LEU A 179 -11.96 -3.14 15.86
CA LEU A 179 -12.60 -4.21 16.61
C LEU A 179 -12.16 -5.60 16.14
N TYR A 180 -12.15 -5.87 14.83
CA TYR A 180 -11.69 -7.16 14.34
C TYR A 180 -10.17 -7.31 14.46
N THR A 181 -9.39 -6.23 14.37
CA THR A 181 -7.93 -6.28 14.58
C THR A 181 -7.62 -6.63 16.03
N TYR A 182 -8.31 -5.99 16.97
CA TYR A 182 -8.21 -6.32 18.39
C TYR A 182 -8.55 -7.78 18.67
N ARG A 183 -9.60 -8.33 18.04
CA ARG A 183 -10.02 -9.72 18.28
C ARG A 183 -9.21 -10.78 17.53
N SER A 184 -8.81 -10.53 16.30
CA SER A 184 -8.21 -11.54 15.41
C SER A 184 -6.70 -11.40 15.25
N GLY A 185 -6.12 -10.29 15.73
CA GLY A 185 -4.70 -9.99 15.57
C GLY A 185 -4.29 -9.99 14.10
N LEU A 186 -3.05 -10.44 13.81
CA LEU A 186 -2.49 -10.46 12.46
C LEU A 186 -3.20 -11.41 11.47
N ARG A 187 -4.07 -12.30 11.95
CA ARG A 187 -4.84 -13.20 11.05
C ARG A 187 -5.87 -12.45 10.22
N ALA A 188 -6.50 -11.43 10.81
CA ALA A 188 -7.45 -10.59 10.08
C ALA A 188 -6.81 -9.94 8.85
N PRO A 189 -5.74 -9.12 8.97
CA PRO A 189 -5.11 -8.52 7.81
C PRO A 189 -4.56 -9.58 6.84
N ALA A 190 -4.07 -10.73 7.32
CA ALA A 190 -3.61 -11.80 6.44
C ALA A 190 -4.73 -12.39 5.56
N MET A 191 -5.93 -12.64 6.11
CA MET A 191 -7.07 -13.13 5.32
C MET A 191 -7.64 -12.07 4.39
N ILE A 192 -7.73 -10.83 4.88
CA ILE A 192 -8.25 -9.69 4.09
C ILE A 192 -7.34 -9.39 2.91
N ALA A 193 -6.02 -9.53 3.09
CA ALA A 193 -5.04 -9.27 2.04
C ALA A 193 -5.28 -10.13 0.79
N PHE A 194 -5.69 -11.40 0.93
CA PHE A 194 -6.03 -12.22 -0.25
C PHE A 194 -7.12 -11.59 -1.11
N VAL A 195 -8.25 -11.22 -0.49
CA VAL A 195 -9.38 -10.64 -1.22
C VAL A 195 -8.98 -9.27 -1.78
N LYS A 196 -8.38 -8.43 -0.93
CA LYS A 196 -7.98 -7.08 -1.30
C LYS A 196 -6.96 -7.06 -2.44
N ASP A 197 -5.95 -7.93 -2.39
CA ASP A 197 -4.93 -7.97 -3.44
C ASP A 197 -5.49 -8.48 -4.74
N ILE A 198 -6.32 -9.53 -4.74
CA ILE A 198 -7.02 -10.01 -5.94
C ILE A 198 -7.84 -8.86 -6.57
N MET A 199 -8.55 -8.09 -5.74
CA MET A 199 -9.28 -6.91 -6.22
C MET A 199 -8.34 -5.88 -6.84
N ILE A 200 -7.20 -5.57 -6.21
CA ILE A 200 -6.18 -4.66 -6.77
C ILE A 200 -5.66 -5.18 -8.12
N TYR A 201 -5.34 -6.48 -8.24
CA TYR A 201 -4.88 -7.07 -9.50
C TYR A 201 -5.92 -6.89 -10.61
N ILE A 202 -7.18 -7.24 -10.35
CA ILE A 202 -8.29 -7.09 -11.32
C ILE A 202 -8.45 -5.62 -11.71
N PHE A 203 -8.47 -4.73 -10.72
CA PHE A 203 -8.57 -3.28 -10.89
C PHE A 203 -7.47 -2.74 -11.80
N VAL A 204 -6.20 -3.05 -11.51
CA VAL A 204 -5.07 -2.53 -12.28
C VAL A 204 -5.07 -3.09 -13.70
N ILE A 205 -5.26 -4.40 -13.86
CA ILE A 205 -5.27 -5.04 -15.18
C ILE A 205 -6.39 -4.43 -16.04
N ALA A 206 -7.59 -4.25 -15.48
CA ALA A 206 -8.69 -3.60 -16.18
C ALA A 206 -8.33 -2.17 -16.58
N ALA A 207 -7.77 -1.36 -15.68
CA ALA A 207 -7.40 0.03 -15.94
C ALA A 207 -6.38 0.16 -17.09
N VAL A 208 -5.34 -0.66 -17.02
CA VAL A 208 -4.16 -0.64 -17.91
C VAL A 208 -4.50 -1.18 -19.28
N ILE A 209 -5.58 -1.95 -19.44
CA ILE A 209 -6.07 -2.41 -20.74
C ILE A 209 -7.13 -1.44 -21.29
N VAL A 210 -8.19 -1.17 -20.51
CA VAL A 210 -9.37 -0.43 -21.00
C VAL A 210 -9.06 1.03 -21.27
N ILE A 211 -8.33 1.71 -20.37
CA ILE A 211 -8.07 3.15 -20.51
C ILE A 211 -7.20 3.42 -21.76
N PRO A 212 -6.06 2.73 -21.98
CA PRO A 212 -5.28 2.94 -23.20
C PRO A 212 -6.04 2.63 -24.48
N ILE A 213 -6.88 1.58 -24.51
CA ILE A 213 -7.72 1.29 -25.69
C ILE A 213 -8.63 2.48 -26.02
N LYS A 214 -9.25 3.10 -25.01
CA LYS A 214 -10.13 4.26 -25.19
C LYS A 214 -9.36 5.56 -25.50
N LEU A 215 -8.08 5.64 -25.15
CA LEU A 215 -7.22 6.80 -25.38
C LEU A 215 -6.40 6.73 -26.68
N GLY A 216 -6.56 5.67 -27.49
CA GLY A 216 -5.82 5.51 -28.76
C GLY A 216 -4.45 4.84 -28.61
N GLY A 217 -4.20 4.16 -27.48
CA GLY A 217 -2.99 3.38 -27.20
C GLY A 217 -1.93 4.12 -26.38
N TYR A 218 -0.88 3.40 -25.99
CA TYR A 218 0.20 3.95 -25.16
C TYR A 218 1.01 5.04 -25.86
N GLY A 219 1.21 4.95 -27.18
CA GLY A 219 1.91 6.00 -27.95
C GLY A 219 1.23 7.37 -27.77
N ALA A 220 -0.08 7.44 -28.02
CA ALA A 220 -0.87 8.65 -27.81
C ALA A 220 -0.82 9.16 -26.35
N ILE A 221 -0.76 8.23 -25.38
CA ILE A 221 -0.63 8.60 -23.96
C ILE A 221 0.71 9.29 -23.69
N PHE A 222 1.82 8.71 -24.16
CA PHE A 222 3.14 9.30 -23.98
C PHE A 222 3.28 10.62 -24.75
N ASP A 223 2.78 10.71 -25.99
CA ASP A 223 2.82 11.95 -26.78
C ASP A 223 2.07 13.09 -26.09
N SER A 224 0.85 12.81 -25.62
CA SER A 224 0.04 13.81 -24.91
C SER A 224 0.67 14.23 -23.58
N ALA A 225 1.23 13.29 -22.82
CA ALA A 225 1.89 13.60 -21.56
C ALA A 225 3.19 14.40 -21.79
N GLY A 226 3.97 14.05 -22.82
CA GLY A 226 5.17 14.77 -23.25
C GLY A 226 4.85 16.22 -23.57
N ALA A 227 3.86 16.47 -24.44
CA ALA A 227 3.42 17.82 -24.77
C ALA A 227 2.92 18.61 -23.55
N ALA A 228 2.22 17.95 -22.62
CA ALA A 228 1.76 18.59 -21.38
C ALA A 228 2.92 19.01 -20.46
N PHE A 229 3.95 18.17 -20.33
CA PHE A 229 5.14 18.51 -19.53
C PHE A 229 6.01 19.56 -20.19
N GLU A 230 6.18 19.52 -21.52
CA GLU A 230 6.88 20.57 -22.26
C GLU A 230 6.20 21.92 -22.10
N ALA A 231 4.86 21.97 -22.19
CA ALA A 231 4.08 23.19 -21.98
C ALA A 231 4.16 23.70 -20.53
N LYS A 232 4.27 22.79 -19.55
CA LYS A 232 4.40 23.14 -18.13
C LYS A 232 5.80 23.64 -17.77
N GLY A 233 6.83 23.08 -18.41
CA GLY A 233 8.24 23.40 -18.16
C GLY A 233 8.75 22.97 -16.77
N GLY A 234 9.92 23.49 -16.39
CA GLY A 234 10.56 23.23 -15.11
C GLY A 234 11.07 21.79 -14.96
N ASN A 235 11.05 21.27 -13.73
CA ASN A 235 11.51 19.92 -13.40
C ASN A 235 10.42 18.86 -13.63
N THR A 236 9.82 18.86 -14.82
CA THR A 236 8.80 17.88 -15.24
C THR A 236 9.14 17.31 -16.61
N GLY A 237 8.77 16.06 -16.86
CA GLY A 237 9.08 15.42 -18.13
C GLY A 237 8.88 13.91 -18.11
N LEU A 238 8.91 13.29 -19.29
CA LEU A 238 8.92 11.83 -19.44
C LEU A 238 10.29 11.21 -19.11
N LEU A 239 11.32 12.03 -19.07
CA LEU A 239 12.66 11.70 -18.62
C LEU A 239 13.03 12.58 -17.42
N LEU A 240 13.98 12.13 -16.61
CA LEU A 240 14.51 12.93 -15.52
C LEU A 240 15.40 14.04 -16.08
N ASN A 241 15.17 15.27 -15.61
CA ASN A 241 16.14 16.34 -15.82
C ASN A 241 17.42 16.04 -15.03
N GLU A 242 18.57 16.56 -15.48
CA GLU A 242 19.86 16.35 -14.81
C GLU A 242 19.82 16.71 -13.32
N ALA A 243 19.16 17.82 -12.98
CA ALA A 243 18.97 18.27 -11.59
C ALA A 243 18.15 17.30 -10.72
N GLN A 244 17.35 16.42 -11.32
CA GLN A 244 16.51 15.45 -10.62
C GLN A 244 17.19 14.08 -10.42
N VAL A 245 18.25 13.77 -11.17
CA VAL A 245 18.88 12.45 -11.13
C VAL A 245 19.38 12.09 -9.72
N TRP A 246 20.15 12.97 -9.08
CA TRP A 246 20.65 12.72 -7.73
C TRP A 246 19.55 12.66 -6.68
N PRO A 247 18.60 13.62 -6.61
CA PRO A 247 17.45 13.50 -5.73
C PRO A 247 16.62 12.22 -5.93
N TYR A 248 16.47 11.77 -7.18
CA TYR A 248 15.74 10.54 -7.50
C TYR A 248 16.46 9.31 -6.95
N ILE A 249 17.79 9.22 -7.14
CA ILE A 249 18.61 8.12 -6.64
C ILE A 249 18.59 8.08 -5.11
N THR A 250 18.82 9.21 -4.44
CA THR A 250 18.86 9.24 -2.97
C THR A 250 17.48 8.94 -2.37
N LEU A 251 16.40 9.42 -2.99
CA LEU A 251 15.05 9.09 -2.59
C LEU A 251 14.74 7.60 -2.75
N ALA A 252 15.13 7.00 -3.89
CA ALA A 252 14.93 5.57 -4.12
C ALA A 252 15.75 4.71 -3.14
N VAL A 253 17.03 5.00 -2.94
CA VAL A 253 17.89 4.25 -2.00
C VAL A 253 17.42 4.43 -0.56
N GLY A 254 17.11 5.66 -0.15
CA GLY A 254 16.59 5.95 1.19
C GLY A 254 15.28 5.24 1.47
N SER A 255 14.35 5.22 0.49
CA SER A 255 13.07 4.51 0.60
C SER A 255 13.28 3.00 0.71
N ALA A 256 14.22 2.43 -0.05
CA ALA A 256 14.55 1.01 0.03
C ALA A 256 15.05 0.64 1.44
N MET A 257 15.93 1.45 2.02
CA MET A 257 16.45 1.23 3.37
C MET A 257 15.38 1.38 4.46
N ALA A 258 14.34 2.18 4.24
CA ALA A 258 13.30 2.45 5.22
C ALA A 258 12.14 1.42 5.23
N LEU A 259 11.78 0.85 4.07
CA LEU A 259 10.51 0.11 3.88
C LEU A 259 10.23 -0.97 4.93
N PHE A 260 11.22 -1.80 5.23
CA PHE A 260 11.08 -2.90 6.19
C PHE A 260 11.55 -2.55 7.61
N LEU A 261 11.94 -1.30 7.85
CA LEU A 261 12.15 -0.75 9.19
C LEU A 261 10.84 -0.26 9.81
N TYR A 262 9.80 -0.06 8.99
CA TYR A 262 8.47 0.20 9.50
C TYR A 262 7.96 -0.97 10.35
N PRO A 263 7.38 -0.70 11.54
CA PRO A 263 6.88 -1.75 12.41
C PRO A 263 5.91 -2.71 11.74
N HIS A 264 4.95 -2.21 10.95
CA HIS A 264 3.93 -3.02 10.25
C HIS A 264 4.55 -4.01 9.24
N SER A 265 5.42 -3.51 8.35
CA SER A 265 6.16 -4.34 7.39
C SER A 265 7.02 -5.39 8.08
N LEU A 266 7.69 -5.03 9.17
CA LEU A 266 8.52 -5.96 9.93
C LEU A 266 7.68 -7.05 10.61
N THR A 267 6.53 -6.70 11.20
CA THR A 267 5.61 -7.70 11.77
C THR A 267 5.14 -8.70 10.72
N GLY A 268 4.88 -8.25 9.48
CA GLY A 268 4.53 -9.15 8.37
C GLY A 268 5.64 -10.17 8.05
N ILE A 269 6.91 -9.75 8.10
CA ILE A 269 8.06 -10.66 7.91
C ILE A 269 8.21 -11.61 9.09
N LEU A 270 8.11 -11.10 10.33
CA LEU A 270 8.27 -11.91 11.54
C LEU A 270 7.18 -12.97 11.69
N ALA A 271 6.02 -12.78 11.07
CA ALA A 271 4.92 -13.73 11.00
C ALA A 271 5.12 -14.87 9.98
N ALA A 272 6.12 -14.78 9.11
CA ALA A 272 6.46 -15.85 8.18
C ALA A 272 6.80 -17.15 8.93
N SER A 273 6.56 -18.29 8.30
CA SER A 273 6.76 -19.61 8.90
C SER A 273 8.22 -20.04 8.97
N GLY A 274 9.10 -19.37 8.22
CA GLY A 274 10.48 -19.78 8.09
C GLY A 274 11.34 -18.80 7.28
N PRO A 275 12.68 -18.97 7.33
CA PRO A 275 13.62 -18.23 6.51
C PRO A 275 13.35 -18.43 5.01
N ASP A 276 12.97 -19.65 4.61
CA ASP A 276 12.65 -19.99 3.22
C ASP A 276 11.37 -19.33 2.73
N ALA A 277 10.39 -19.13 3.62
CA ALA A 277 9.18 -18.37 3.27
C ALA A 277 9.53 -16.92 2.92
N ILE A 278 10.43 -16.31 3.69
CA ILE A 278 10.93 -14.95 3.43
C ILE A 278 11.71 -14.89 2.11
N ARG A 279 12.59 -15.87 1.84
CA ARG A 279 13.34 -15.93 0.57
C ARG A 279 12.42 -16.06 -0.64
N ARG A 280 11.44 -16.96 -0.59
CA ARG A 280 10.44 -17.11 -1.66
C ARG A 280 9.63 -15.84 -1.87
N ASN A 281 9.30 -15.15 -0.78
CA ASN A 281 8.64 -13.85 -0.83
C ASN A 281 9.49 -12.80 -1.53
N ALA A 282 10.77 -12.69 -1.19
CA ALA A 282 11.67 -11.75 -1.85
C ALA A 282 11.80 -12.00 -3.36
N ILE A 283 11.69 -13.26 -3.81
CA ILE A 283 11.67 -13.60 -5.24
C ILE A 283 10.33 -13.23 -5.90
N ALA A 284 9.22 -13.36 -5.18
CA ALA A 284 7.86 -13.20 -5.74
C ALA A 284 7.31 -11.76 -5.62
N LEU A 285 7.72 -10.98 -4.63
CA LEU A 285 7.28 -9.59 -4.43
C LEU A 285 7.55 -8.64 -5.61
N PRO A 286 8.60 -8.82 -6.45
CA PRO A 286 8.74 -8.07 -7.71
C PRO A 286 7.49 -8.05 -8.61
N ALA A 287 6.61 -9.06 -8.53
CA ALA A 287 5.35 -9.05 -9.27
C ALA A 287 4.45 -7.86 -8.88
N TYR A 288 4.45 -7.45 -7.61
CA TYR A 288 3.74 -6.25 -7.18
C TYR A 288 4.44 -4.96 -7.64
N SER A 289 5.77 -4.94 -7.80
CA SER A 289 6.47 -3.79 -8.40
C SER A 289 6.05 -3.56 -9.85
N ILE A 290 5.78 -4.62 -10.60
CA ILE A 290 5.24 -4.51 -11.97
C ILE A 290 3.87 -3.84 -11.94
N ILE A 291 2.98 -4.27 -11.04
CA ILE A 291 1.67 -3.63 -10.85
C ILE A 291 1.82 -2.16 -10.50
N LEU A 292 2.71 -1.82 -9.56
CA LEU A 292 2.98 -0.44 -9.17
C LEU A 292 3.45 0.40 -10.36
N ALA A 293 4.29 -0.15 -11.23
CA ALA A 293 4.70 0.52 -12.46
C ALA A 293 3.50 0.79 -13.38
N MET A 294 2.58 -0.17 -13.49
CA MET A 294 1.37 -0.01 -14.29
C MET A 294 0.39 1.00 -13.68
N ILE A 295 0.24 1.01 -12.35
CA ILE A 295 -0.53 2.02 -11.62
C ILE A 295 0.06 3.41 -11.87
N ALA A 296 1.38 3.57 -11.77
CA ALA A 296 2.05 4.85 -11.97
C ALA A 296 1.74 5.47 -13.35
N LEU A 297 1.60 4.64 -14.40
CA LEU A 297 1.22 5.09 -15.74
C LEU A 297 -0.17 5.74 -15.81
N LEU A 298 -1.09 5.45 -14.87
CA LEU A 298 -2.38 6.14 -14.79
C LEU A 298 -2.20 7.66 -14.65
N GLY A 299 -1.10 8.11 -14.04
CA GLY A 299 -0.76 9.53 -13.99
C GLY A 299 -0.57 10.14 -15.37
N LEU A 300 0.10 9.43 -16.29
CA LEU A 300 0.28 9.90 -17.68
C LEU A 300 -1.04 9.83 -18.46
N MET A 301 -1.86 8.80 -18.22
CA MET A 301 -3.18 8.66 -18.83
C MET A 301 -4.10 9.83 -18.49
N GLY A 302 -3.93 10.46 -17.33
CA GLY A 302 -4.66 11.68 -16.96
C GLY A 302 -4.47 12.84 -17.94
N HIS A 303 -3.26 13.01 -18.48
CA HIS A 303 -2.97 14.05 -19.49
C HIS A 303 -3.65 13.74 -20.82
N ALA A 304 -3.53 12.50 -21.30
CA ALA A 304 -4.18 12.04 -22.52
C ALA A 304 -5.72 12.04 -22.43
N ALA A 305 -6.26 11.85 -21.23
CA ALA A 305 -7.67 12.01 -20.94
C ALA A 305 -8.12 13.48 -20.88
N GLY A 306 -7.20 14.45 -21.01
CA GLY A 306 -7.50 15.88 -20.94
C GLY A 306 -7.97 16.35 -19.57
N LEU A 307 -7.58 15.65 -18.49
CA LEU A 307 -7.96 16.03 -17.13
C LEU A 307 -7.23 17.31 -16.71
N LYS A 308 -7.97 18.27 -16.18
CA LYS A 308 -7.45 19.50 -15.57
C LYS A 308 -7.82 19.49 -14.09
N LEU A 309 -6.89 19.06 -13.26
CA LEU A 309 -7.13 18.78 -11.85
C LEU A 309 -6.53 19.88 -10.98
N SER A 310 -7.31 20.37 -10.01
CA SER A 310 -6.81 21.26 -8.95
C SER A 310 -5.96 20.47 -7.94
N ASN A 311 -6.33 19.22 -7.66
CA ASN A 311 -5.57 18.29 -6.84
C ASN A 311 -5.13 17.08 -7.68
N PRO A 312 -3.82 16.84 -7.87
CA PRO A 312 -3.30 15.67 -8.58
C PRO A 312 -3.78 14.32 -8.02
N GLN A 313 -4.14 14.25 -6.74
CA GLN A 313 -4.65 13.02 -6.11
C GLN A 313 -5.98 12.53 -6.74
N ASP A 314 -6.71 13.41 -7.42
CA ASP A 314 -7.96 13.08 -8.07
C ASP A 314 -7.77 12.38 -9.42
N VAL A 315 -6.53 12.23 -9.92
CA VAL A 315 -6.26 11.69 -11.26
C VAL A 315 -6.83 10.30 -11.47
N VAL A 316 -6.64 9.40 -10.49
CA VAL A 316 -7.16 8.04 -10.58
C VAL A 316 -8.68 8.05 -10.46
N PRO A 317 -9.32 8.59 -9.40
CA PRO A 317 -10.77 8.66 -9.32
C PRO A 317 -11.44 9.23 -10.59
N GLN A 318 -10.92 10.32 -11.14
CA GLN A 318 -11.47 10.98 -12.33
C GLN A 318 -11.30 10.16 -13.61
N LEU A 319 -10.17 9.45 -13.78
CA LEU A 319 -10.00 8.52 -14.89
C LEU A 319 -11.05 7.41 -14.85
N PHE A 320 -11.33 6.86 -13.67
CA PHE A 320 -12.30 5.80 -13.53
C PHE A 320 -13.73 6.29 -13.78
N LEU A 321 -14.12 7.43 -13.21
CA LEU A 321 -15.42 8.04 -13.48
C LEU A 321 -15.62 8.38 -14.97
N LYS A 322 -14.54 8.64 -15.71
CA LYS A 322 -14.60 8.97 -17.14
C LYS A 322 -14.67 7.73 -18.04
N PHE A 323 -13.99 6.64 -17.68
CA PHE A 323 -13.78 5.50 -18.59
C PHE A 323 -14.45 4.20 -18.15
N PHE A 324 -14.92 4.10 -16.92
CA PHE A 324 -15.63 2.94 -16.41
C PHE A 324 -17.10 3.30 -16.10
N PRO A 325 -18.03 2.34 -16.30
CA PRO A 325 -19.44 2.54 -15.98
C PRO A 325 -19.68 2.78 -14.48
#